data_AF-I6QFU0-F1
#
_entry.id   AF-I6QFU0-F1
#
_cell.length_a   1.000
_cell.length_b   1.000
_cell.length_c   1.000
_cell.angle_alpha   90.00
_cell.angle_beta   90.00
_cell.angle_gamma   90.00
#
_symmetry.space_group_name_H-M   'P 1'
#
loop_
_entity.id
_entity.type
_entity.pdbx_description
1 polymer ?
#
loop_
_entity_poly.entity_id
_entity_poly.type
_entity_poly.pdbx_seq_one_letter_code
_entity_poly.pdbx_strand_id
1 'polypeptide(L)'
;PVATCVVGDNVSTQTSQLASIGQVRIKCPATTTLANRGGAQATDGPTAEVYSEANDGKNVALNTLLAGGTYVQSGADDDLTVSQLPTKAVTVFFLCNKTAGGVGCWIGVEVAAQPPL
;
A
#
# COMPACT_ATOMS: atom_id res chain seq x y z
N PRO A 1 -0.46 4.10 12.60
CA PRO A 1 0.17 2.75 12.46
C PRO A 1 1.21 2.81 11.34
N VAL A 2 2.19 1.90 11.32
CA VAL A 2 3.16 1.79 10.23
C VAL A 2 3.03 0.40 9.61
N ALA A 3 2.80 0.36 8.29
CA ALA A 3 2.85 -0.86 7.48
C ALA A 3 4.21 -0.95 6.79
N THR A 4 4.89 -2.07 6.99
CA THR A 4 6.22 -2.34 6.44
C THR A 4 6.34 -3.81 6.06
N CYS A 5 7.47 -4.19 5.47
CA CYS A 5 7.79 -5.56 5.12
C CYS A 5 9.23 -5.91 5.53
N VAL A 6 9.63 -7.17 5.38
CA VAL A 6 11.01 -7.59 5.69
C VAL A 6 11.67 -8.08 4.42
N VAL A 7 12.85 -7.52 4.12
CA VAL A 7 13.69 -7.96 3.01
C VAL A 7 14.49 -9.16 3.47
N GLY A 8 14.36 -10.27 2.74
CA GLY A 8 15.16 -11.48 2.93
C GLY A 8 15.65 -12.02 1.59
N ASP A 9 16.16 -13.26 1.62
CA ASP A 9 16.63 -13.95 0.42
C ASP A 9 15.48 -14.27 -0.55
N ASN A 10 14.27 -14.45 -0.03
CA ASN A 10 13.05 -14.65 -0.80
C ASN A 10 12.16 -13.41 -0.75
N VAL A 11 11.40 -13.17 -1.82
CA VAL A 11 10.36 -12.13 -1.85
C VAL A 11 9.28 -12.49 -0.83
N SER A 12 9.04 -11.58 0.10
CA SER A 12 8.03 -11.74 1.16
C SER A 12 6.91 -10.73 1.00
N THR A 13 5.74 -11.06 1.55
CA THR A 13 4.62 -10.13 1.71
C THR A 13 4.28 -10.04 3.19
N GLN A 14 4.20 -8.82 3.73
CA GLN A 14 3.73 -8.58 5.08
C GLN A 14 2.46 -7.74 5.06
N THR A 15 1.41 -8.25 5.69
CA THR A 15 0.10 -7.59 5.75
C THR A 15 -0.11 -6.96 7.12
N SER A 16 -0.44 -5.67 7.14
CA SER A 16 -0.89 -4.94 8.32
C SER A 16 -2.39 -4.70 8.25
N GLN A 17 -3.11 -5.05 9.32
CA GLN A 17 -4.55 -4.85 9.38
C GLN A 17 -4.88 -3.44 9.88
N LEU A 18 -5.82 -2.78 9.20
CA LEU A 18 -6.42 -1.52 9.61
C LEU A 18 -7.91 -1.76 9.90
N ALA A 19 -8.23 -1.93 11.17
CA ALA A 19 -9.58 -2.30 11.64
C ALA A 19 -10.57 -1.12 11.69
N SER A 20 -10.10 0.11 11.51
CA SER A 20 -10.92 1.33 11.62
C SER A 20 -10.48 2.41 10.64
N ILE A 21 -11.34 3.42 10.45
CA ILE A 21 -10.99 4.68 9.79
C ILE A 21 -9.73 5.27 10.43
N GLY A 22 -8.84 5.83 9.61
CA GLY A 22 -7.58 6.40 10.09
C GLY A 22 -6.49 6.41 9.03
N GLN A 23 -5.26 6.73 9.46
CA GLN A 23 -4.09 6.79 8.60
C GLN A 23 -3.10 5.67 8.96
N VAL A 24 -2.52 5.06 7.93
CA VAL A 24 -1.38 4.16 8.05
C VAL A 24 -0.21 4.70 7.21
N ARG A 25 0.98 4.72 7.81
CA ARG A 25 2.21 5.07 7.13
C ARG A 25 2.79 3.86 6.43
N ILE A 26 3.05 3.95 5.14
CA ILE A 26 3.70 2.93 4.33
C ILE A 26 5.19 3.21 4.32
N LYS A 27 5.97 2.25 4.79
CA LYS A 27 7.42 2.40 4.95
C LYS A 27 8.16 1.20 4.40
N CYS A 28 8.98 1.44 3.39
CA CYS A 28 9.93 0.45 2.90
C CYS A 28 11.13 0.32 3.86
N PRO A 29 11.68 -0.90 4.06
CA PRO A 29 12.92 -1.10 4.81
C PRO A 29 14.11 -0.35 4.20
N ALA A 30 15.15 -0.15 5.02
CA ALA A 30 16.43 0.39 4.54
C ALA A 30 16.93 -0.43 3.33
N THR A 31 17.54 0.23 2.35
CA THR A 31 17.98 -0.34 1.05
C THR A 31 16.87 -0.72 0.05
N THR A 32 15.63 -0.34 0.33
CA THR A 32 14.51 -0.45 -0.62
C THR A 32 13.77 0.86 -0.81
N THR A 33 13.05 1.00 -1.92
CA THR A 33 12.26 2.18 -2.28
C THR A 33 10.89 1.77 -2.82
N LEU A 34 9.85 2.56 -2.54
CA LEU A 34 8.51 2.30 -3.06
C LEU A 34 8.50 2.39 -4.59
N ALA A 35 8.08 1.32 -5.24
CA ALA A 35 8.06 1.20 -6.70
C ALA A 35 7.04 2.15 -7.36
N ASN A 36 5.94 2.45 -6.66
CA ASN A 36 4.90 3.35 -7.17
C ASN A 36 5.37 4.81 -7.21
N ARG A 37 6.48 5.15 -6.54
CA ARG A 37 7.12 6.46 -6.70
C ARG A 37 7.95 6.47 -7.98
N GLY A 38 7.53 7.31 -8.94
CA GLY A 38 8.31 7.59 -10.15
C GLY A 38 7.60 7.29 -11.48
N GLY A 39 6.40 6.70 -11.45
CA GLY A 39 5.53 6.61 -12.63
C GLY A 39 4.82 7.92 -12.95
N ALA A 40 4.40 8.14 -14.21
CA ALA A 40 3.61 9.31 -14.58
C ALA A 40 2.26 9.40 -13.83
N GLN A 41 1.78 8.28 -13.27
CA GLN A 41 0.60 8.17 -12.42
C GLN A 41 0.91 8.05 -10.91
N ALA A 42 2.15 8.37 -10.49
CA ALA A 42 2.53 8.47 -9.09
C ALA A 42 1.97 9.76 -8.46
N THR A 43 0.68 10.00 -8.63
CA THR A 43 -0.03 11.18 -8.14
C THR A 43 -0.62 10.89 -6.76
N ASP A 44 -0.63 11.90 -5.91
CA ASP A 44 -1.39 11.86 -4.67
C ASP A 44 -2.90 11.84 -4.96
N GLY A 45 -3.67 11.30 -4.03
CA GLY A 45 -5.12 11.35 -4.05
C GLY A 45 -5.81 9.98 -4.11
N PRO A 46 -7.13 9.98 -4.35
CA PRO A 46 -7.92 8.75 -4.44
C PRO A 46 -7.69 7.97 -5.73
N THR A 47 -7.05 8.58 -6.74
CA THR A 47 -6.74 7.92 -8.02
C THR A 47 -5.29 7.47 -8.13
N ALA A 48 -4.52 7.58 -7.04
CA ALA A 48 -3.15 7.08 -6.99
C ALA A 48 -3.09 5.61 -7.41
N GLU A 49 -2.08 5.25 -8.19
CA GLU A 49 -1.90 3.85 -8.59
C GLU A 49 -1.33 3.02 -7.44
N VAL A 50 -2.01 1.90 -7.17
CA VAL A 50 -1.66 0.90 -6.16
C VAL A 50 -1.74 -0.49 -6.76
N TYR A 51 -1.18 -1.49 -6.09
CA TYR A 51 -1.30 -2.88 -6.54
C TYR A 51 -2.52 -3.54 -5.90
N SER A 52 -3.28 -4.29 -6.70
CA SER A 52 -4.40 -5.11 -6.22
C SER A 52 -3.98 -6.46 -5.64
N GLU A 53 -2.78 -6.92 -5.95
CA GLU A 53 -2.22 -8.20 -5.51
C GLU A 53 -0.69 -8.15 -5.45
N ALA A 54 -0.08 -9.05 -4.68
CA ALA A 54 1.37 -9.18 -4.61
C ALA A 54 1.93 -10.01 -5.79
N ASN A 55 3.25 -9.95 -5.99
CA ASN A 55 4.07 -10.76 -6.91
C ASN A 55 3.89 -10.56 -8.43
N ASP A 56 2.71 -10.20 -8.91
CA ASP A 56 2.44 -10.00 -10.36
C ASP A 56 1.41 -8.87 -10.61
N GLY A 57 1.05 -8.13 -9.56
CA GLY A 57 -0.14 -7.30 -9.58
C GLY A 57 -0.12 -6.19 -10.62
N LYS A 58 -1.29 -5.95 -11.21
CA LYS A 58 -1.53 -4.78 -12.05
C LYS A 58 -1.71 -3.54 -11.19
N ASN A 59 -1.15 -2.43 -11.65
CA ASN A 59 -1.50 -1.12 -11.12
C ASN A 59 -2.99 -0.86 -11.36
N VAL A 60 -3.69 -0.42 -10.34
CA VAL A 60 -5.08 0.04 -10.39
C VAL A 60 -5.21 1.33 -9.60
N ALA A 61 -6.19 2.17 -9.97
CA ALA A 61 -6.47 3.37 -9.20
C ALA A 61 -7.03 2.99 -7.82
N LEU A 62 -6.52 3.63 -6.76
CA LEU A 62 -6.86 3.30 -5.36
C LEU A 62 -8.36 3.27 -5.10
N ASN A 63 -9.12 4.24 -5.59
CA ASN A 63 -10.56 4.34 -5.41
C ASN A 63 -11.35 3.16 -6.02
N THR A 64 -10.77 2.41 -6.94
CA THR A 64 -11.40 1.19 -7.49
C THR A 64 -11.34 0.01 -6.51
N LEU A 65 -10.35 -0.01 -5.62
CA LEU A 65 -10.21 -1.00 -4.55
C LEU A 65 -10.82 -0.50 -3.23
N LEU A 66 -10.52 0.74 -2.88
CA LEU A 66 -10.82 1.35 -1.59
C LEU A 66 -11.37 2.76 -1.82
N ALA A 67 -12.70 2.87 -1.99
CA ALA A 67 -13.37 4.12 -2.31
C ALA A 67 -13.12 5.25 -1.29
N GLY A 68 -12.99 4.91 0.00
CA GLY A 68 -12.61 5.84 1.07
C GLY A 68 -11.10 6.05 1.24
N GLY A 69 -10.29 5.55 0.31
CA GLY A 69 -8.84 5.59 0.37
C GLY A 69 -8.28 6.86 -0.25
N THR A 70 -7.24 7.42 0.37
CA THR A 70 -6.43 8.50 -0.20
C THR A 70 -4.98 8.24 0.11
N TYR A 71 -4.14 8.23 -0.91
CA TYR A 71 -2.71 8.02 -0.78
C TYR A 71 -1.97 9.34 -0.99
N VAL A 72 -0.96 9.62 -0.16
CA VAL A 72 -0.18 10.85 -0.20
C VAL A 72 1.30 10.54 -0.02
N GLN A 73 2.14 11.10 -0.88
CA GLN A 73 3.58 11.03 -0.75
C GLN A 73 4.07 11.98 0.34
N SER A 74 4.80 11.46 1.32
CA SER A 74 5.13 12.18 2.57
C SER A 74 6.63 12.08 2.89
N GLY A 75 7.45 12.81 2.13
CA GLY A 75 8.90 12.80 2.31
C GLY A 75 9.52 11.47 1.86
N ALA A 76 10.11 10.70 2.78
CA ALA A 76 10.71 9.40 2.48
C ALA A 76 9.72 8.22 2.59
N ASP A 77 8.58 8.45 3.26
CA ASP A 77 7.53 7.47 3.50
C ASP A 77 6.23 7.94 2.81
N ASP A 78 5.22 7.07 2.69
CA ASP A 78 3.92 7.44 2.14
C ASP A 78 2.82 7.23 3.17
N ASP A 79 1.70 7.93 3.03
CA ASP A 79 0.56 7.83 3.95
C ASP A 79 -0.68 7.36 3.17
N LEU A 80 -1.31 6.27 3.63
CA LEU A 80 -2.63 5.84 3.18
C LEU A 80 -3.66 6.21 4.26
N THR A 81 -4.60 7.07 3.89
CA THR A 81 -5.71 7.48 4.74
C THR A 81 -6.99 6.78 4.30
N VAL A 82 -7.73 6.25 5.25
CA VAL A 82 -9.03 5.62 5.06
C VAL A 82 -10.07 6.47 5.77
N SER A 83 -10.93 7.15 5.02
CA SER A 83 -12.04 7.97 5.53
C SER A 83 -13.36 7.19 5.63
N GLN A 84 -13.46 6.06 4.92
CA GLN A 84 -14.62 5.19 4.91
C GLN A 84 -14.17 3.73 4.80
N LEU A 85 -14.70 2.87 5.67
CA LEU A 85 -14.45 1.43 5.59
C LEU A 85 -15.18 0.82 4.38
N PRO A 86 -14.56 -0.13 3.66
CA PRO A 86 -15.19 -0.82 2.54
C PRO A 86 -16.32 -1.77 3.00
N THR A 87 -17.19 -2.17 2.07
CA THR A 87 -18.29 -3.11 2.35
C THR A 87 -17.80 -4.54 2.60
N LYS A 88 -16.63 -4.88 2.05
CA LYS A 88 -15.91 -6.14 2.25
C LYS A 88 -14.46 -5.80 2.59
N ALA A 89 -13.76 -6.68 3.29
CA ALA A 89 -12.33 -6.47 3.55
C ALA A 89 -11.57 -6.38 2.22
N VAL A 90 -10.67 -5.42 2.12
CA VAL A 90 -9.85 -5.17 0.92
C VAL A 90 -8.41 -5.04 1.34
N THR A 91 -7.50 -5.65 0.57
CA THR A 91 -6.06 -5.43 0.75
C THR A 91 -5.51 -4.58 -0.37
N VAL A 92 -4.84 -3.49 -0.01
CA VAL A 92 -4.07 -2.65 -0.94
C VAL A 92 -2.61 -3.02 -0.81
N PHE A 93 -1.91 -3.24 -1.93
CA PHE A 93 -0.52 -3.67 -1.92
C PHE A 93 0.43 -2.56 -2.43
N PHE A 94 1.62 -2.55 -1.84
CA PHE A 94 2.73 -1.67 -2.19
C PHE A 94 4.00 -2.50 -2.35
N LEU A 95 4.79 -2.18 -3.38
CA LEU A 95 6.04 -2.88 -3.68
C LEU A 95 7.25 -2.07 -3.22
N CYS A 96 8.13 -2.69 -2.43
CA CYS A 96 9.45 -2.17 -2.11
C CYS A 96 10.49 -2.84 -3.01
N ASN A 97 11.04 -2.09 -3.96
CA ASN A 97 12.15 -2.56 -4.81
C ASN A 97 13.48 -2.33 -4.09
N LYS A 98 14.44 -3.26 -4.27
CA LYS A 98 15.81 -3.07 -3.80
C LYS A 98 16.45 -1.91 -4.56
N THR A 99 17.17 -1.03 -3.86
CA THR A 99 17.88 0.09 -4.50
C THR A 99 18.93 -0.40 -5.50
N ALA A 100 19.50 -1.59 -5.28
CA ALA A 100 20.43 -2.24 -6.21
C ALA A 100 19.75 -2.97 -7.39
N GLY A 101 18.42 -2.91 -7.48
CA GLY A 101 17.61 -3.57 -8.51
C GLY A 101 16.91 -4.85 -8.02
N GLY A 102 15.73 -5.11 -8.58
CA GLY A 102 14.88 -6.26 -8.27
C GLY A 102 13.87 -6.03 -7.14
N VAL A 103 13.00 -7.02 -6.93
CA VAL A 103 11.97 -6.99 -5.89
C VAL A 103 12.60 -7.21 -4.51
N GLY A 104 12.26 -6.32 -3.55
CA GLY A 104 12.66 -6.43 -2.15
C GLY A 104 11.62 -7.17 -1.33
N CYS A 105 10.46 -6.57 -1.16
CA CYS A 105 9.31 -7.15 -0.47
C CYS A 105 8.02 -6.41 -0.79
N TRP A 106 6.89 -7.00 -0.42
CA TRP A 106 5.55 -6.44 -0.57
C TRP A 106 4.96 -6.06 0.79
N ILE A 107 4.27 -4.93 0.83
CA ILE A 107 3.49 -4.46 1.96
C ILE A 107 2.02 -4.59 1.57
N GLY A 108 1.25 -5.36 2.33
CA GLY A 108 -0.21 -5.39 2.26
C GLY A 108 -0.80 -4.51 3.37
N VAL A 109 -1.80 -3.70 3.03
CA VAL A 109 -2.67 -3.05 4.01
C VAL A 109 -4.05 -3.60 3.86
N GLU A 110 -4.47 -4.45 4.79
CA GLU A 110 -5.82 -5.01 4.82
C GLU A 110 -6.73 -4.07 5.61
N VAL A 111 -7.68 -3.44 4.92
CA VAL A 111 -8.71 -2.60 5.52
C VAL A 111 -9.93 -3.46 5.81
N ALA A 112 -10.33 -3.51 7.08
CA ALA A 112 -11.48 -4.28 7.51
C ALA A 112 -12.79 -3.77 6.89
N ALA A 113 -13.76 -4.66 6.73
CA ALA A 113 -15.10 -4.27 6.31
C ALA A 113 -15.78 -3.38 7.37
N GLN A 114 -16.68 -2.51 6.93
CA GLN A 114 -17.57 -1.79 7.83
C GLN A 114 -18.38 -2.79 8.69
N PRO A 115 -18.60 -2.50 9.99
CA PRO A 115 -19.46 -3.32 10.83
C PRO A 115 -20.88 -3.41 10.25
N PRO A 116 -21.60 -4.53 10.48
CA PRO A 116 -23.02 -4.59 10.20
C PRO A 116 -23.75 -3.48 10.96
N LEU A 117 -24.74 -2.86 10.31
CA LEU A 117 -25.64 -1.88 10.92
C LEU A 117 -26.57 -2.54 11.95
#